data_AF-A0A973J3A8-F1
#
_entry.id   AF-A0A973J3A8-F1
#
_cell.length_a   1.000
_cell.length_b   1.000
_cell.length_c   1.000
_cell.angle_alpha   90.00
_cell.angle_beta   90.00
_cell.angle_gamma   90.00
#
_symmetry.space_group_name_H-M   'P 1'
#
loop_
_entity.id
_entity.type
_entity.pdbx_description
1 polymer ?
#
loop_
_entity_poly.entity_id
_entity_poly.type
_entity_poly.pdbx_seq_one_letter_code
_entity_poly.pdbx_strand_id
1 'polypeptide(L)'
;HSADLAKGSPVAWLHDELMSRARFAFAWEDQFNLSLDETRSRKVHSESLAAAGHTEKNPDFCTMCGPDFCSMKKSKEASSMGN
;
A
#
# COMPACT_ATOMS: atom_id res chain seq x y z
N HIS A 1 -7.48 15.80 9.16
CA HIS A 1 -6.58 15.30 8.11
C HIS A 1 -6.79 15.99 6.76
N SER A 2 -7.86 15.71 6.00
CA SER A 2 -8.03 16.26 4.64
C SER A 2 -8.02 17.81 4.59
N ALA A 3 -8.64 18.47 5.58
CA ALA A 3 -8.58 19.92 5.71
C ALA A 3 -7.17 20.44 6.05
N ASP A 4 -6.38 19.66 6.79
CA ASP A 4 -5.02 20.02 7.17
C ASP A 4 -4.08 19.93 5.96
N LEU A 5 -4.26 18.92 5.10
CA LEU A 5 -3.60 18.82 3.80
C LEU A 5 -3.93 20.01 2.91
N ALA A 6 -5.21 20.37 2.79
CA ALA A 6 -5.64 21.52 1.98
C ALA A 6 -5.07 22.86 2.48
N LYS A 7 -4.84 22.97 3.79
CA LYS A 7 -4.18 24.14 4.41
C LYS A 7 -2.65 24.11 4.33
N GLY A 8 -2.05 23.06 3.78
CA GLY A 8 -0.60 22.92 3.64
C GLY A 8 0.13 22.50 4.92
N SER A 9 -0.52 21.77 5.83
CA SER A 9 0.11 21.26 7.05
C SER A 9 1.27 20.30 6.72
N PRO A 10 2.53 20.59 7.14
CA PRO A 10 3.68 19.74 6.84
C PRO A 10 3.56 18.33 7.46
N VAL A 11 2.95 18.23 8.64
CA VAL A 11 2.79 16.95 9.35
C VAL A 11 1.74 16.07 8.66
N ALA A 12 0.65 16.67 8.18
CA ALA A 12 -0.37 15.94 7.42
C ALA A 12 0.23 15.41 6.10
N TRP A 13 1.02 16.22 5.41
CA TRP A 13 1.72 15.80 4.19
C TRP A 13 2.70 14.66 4.46
N LEU A 14 3.50 14.76 5.54
CA LEU A 14 4.45 13.71 5.91
C LEU A 14 3.76 12.38 6.18
N HIS A 15 2.60 12.38 6.84
CA HIS A 15 1.83 11.16 7.08
C HIS A 15 1.39 10.48 5.78
N ASP A 16 0.85 11.25 4.82
CA ASP A 16 0.45 10.74 3.50
C ASP A 16 1.62 10.24 2.67
N GLU A 17 2.76 10.94 2.73
CA GLU A 17 4.00 10.54 2.05
C GLU A 17 4.53 9.22 2.62
N LEU A 18 4.57 9.08 3.95
CA LEU A 18 5.00 7.83 4.60
C LEU A 18 4.09 6.66 4.22
N MET A 19 2.77 6.87 4.22
CA MET A 19 1.81 5.85 3.80
C MET A 19 1.98 5.48 2.32
N SER A 20 2.18 6.47 1.46
CA SER A 20 2.36 6.26 0.01
C SER A 20 3.65 5.50 -0.28
N ARG A 21 4.74 5.81 0.43
CA ARG A 21 5.99 5.05 0.36
C ARG A 21 5.83 3.61 0.83
N ALA A 22 5.13 3.38 1.94
CA ALA A 22 4.85 2.03 2.43
C ALA A 22 4.05 1.21 1.40
N ARG A 23 3.01 1.81 0.80
CA ARG A 23 2.22 1.21 -0.30
C ARG A 23 3.09 0.82 -1.48
N PHE A 24 3.90 1.76 -1.97
CA PHE A 24 4.78 1.51 -3.11
C PHE A 24 5.83 0.45 -2.78
N ALA A 25 6.36 0.44 -1.56
CA ALA A 25 7.36 -0.53 -1.10
C ALA A 25 6.81 -1.95 -0.86
N PHE A 26 5.47 -2.12 -0.84
CA PHE A 26 4.80 -3.34 -0.34
C PHE A 26 5.14 -3.65 1.13
N ALA A 27 5.42 -2.61 1.91
CA ALA A 27 5.61 -2.69 3.36
C ALA A 27 4.24 -2.71 4.05
N TRP A 28 3.52 -3.83 3.92
CA TRP A 28 2.13 -3.95 4.38
C TRP A 28 1.93 -3.60 5.85
N GLU A 29 2.81 -4.08 6.72
CA GLU A 29 2.77 -3.79 8.15
C GLU A 29 2.87 -2.29 8.44
N ASP A 30 3.81 -1.58 7.80
CA ASP A 30 3.97 -0.14 7.95
C ASP A 30 2.75 0.61 7.42
N GLN A 31 2.21 0.19 6.27
CA GLN A 31 0.99 0.76 5.71
C GLN A 31 -0.20 0.58 6.65
N PHE A 32 -0.34 -0.57 7.29
CA PHE A 32 -1.41 -0.84 8.24
C PHE A 32 -1.26 0.01 9.50
N ASN A 33 -0.06 0.09 10.06
CA ASN A 33 0.23 0.88 11.26
C ASN A 33 0.04 2.39 11.03
N LEU A 34 0.24 2.86 9.79
CA LEU A 34 -0.01 4.24 9.41
C LEU A 34 -1.49 4.52 9.10
N SER A 35 -2.35 3.50 8.96
CA SER A 35 -3.75 3.73 8.61
C SER A 35 -4.55 4.26 9.79
N LEU A 36 -5.66 4.96 9.49
CA LEU A 36 -6.56 5.48 10.52
C LEU A 36 -7.24 4.36 11.34
N ASP A 37 -7.34 3.15 10.76
CA ASP A 37 -7.90 1.96 11.40
C ASP A 37 -7.09 0.74 10.94
N GLU A 38 -6.03 0.46 11.69
CA GLU A 38 -5.09 -0.62 11.42
C GLU A 38 -5.78 -1.99 11.38
N THR A 39 -6.72 -2.21 12.30
CA THR A 39 -7.35 -3.51 12.52
C THR A 39 -8.23 -3.86 11.33
N ARG A 40 -9.05 -2.90 10.90
CA ARG A 40 -9.87 -3.06 9.70
C ARG A 40 -9.02 -3.21 8.45
N SER A 41 -7.94 -2.44 8.33
CA SER A 41 -7.06 -2.49 7.15
C SER A 41 -6.43 -3.88 6.98
N ARG A 42 -5.91 -4.45 8.07
CA ARG A 42 -5.36 -5.81 8.12
C ARG A 42 -6.41 -6.85 7.74
N LYS A 43 -7.59 -6.76 8.37
CA LYS A 43 -8.70 -7.69 8.15
C LYS A 43 -9.13 -7.72 6.68
N VAL A 44 -9.40 -6.54 6.09
CA VAL A 44 -9.83 -6.44 4.69
C VAL A 44 -8.77 -7.00 3.75
N HIS A 45 -7.50 -6.71 3.98
CA HIS A 45 -6.39 -7.24 3.17
C HIS A 45 -6.32 -8.77 3.24
N SER A 46 -6.31 -9.34 4.45
CA SER A 46 -6.23 -10.79 4.64
C SER A 46 -7.45 -11.53 4.11
N GLU A 47 -8.66 -11.01 4.33
CA GLU A 47 -9.90 -11.62 3.84
C GLU A 47 -9.95 -11.60 2.31
N SER A 48 -9.51 -10.50 1.70
CA SER A 48 -9.47 -10.37 0.24
C SER A 48 -8.48 -11.37 -0.37
N LEU A 49 -7.25 -11.47 0.16
CA LEU A 49 -6.26 -12.43 -0.32
C LEU A 49 -6.75 -13.87 -0.19
N ALA A 50 -7.32 -14.23 0.96
CA ALA A 50 -7.89 -15.55 1.19
C ALA A 50 -9.02 -15.86 0.20
N ALA A 51 -9.92 -14.90 -0.04
CA ALA A 51 -11.03 -15.06 -0.99
C ALA A 51 -10.54 -15.23 -2.45
N ALA A 52 -9.39 -14.63 -2.79
CA ALA A 52 -8.75 -14.79 -4.09
C ALA A 52 -7.85 -16.05 -4.19
N GLY A 53 -7.78 -16.87 -3.14
CA GLY A 53 -6.95 -18.08 -3.12
C GLY A 53 -5.45 -17.82 -2.94
N HIS A 54 -5.06 -16.61 -2.54
CA HIS A 54 -3.67 -16.26 -2.25
C HIS A 54 -3.39 -16.42 -0.76
N THR A 55 -2.40 -17.26 -0.41
CA THR A 55 -2.02 -17.58 0.98
C THR A 55 -0.67 -16.99 1.39
N GLU A 56 -0.05 -16.22 0.51
CA GLU A 56 1.23 -15.58 0.74
C GLU A 56 1.13 -14.54 1.86
N LYS A 57 2.10 -14.54 2.79
CA LYS A 57 2.08 -13.63 3.93
C LYS A 57 2.33 -12.17 3.55
N ASN A 58 3.23 -11.93 2.60
CA ASN A 58 3.67 -10.59 2.16
C ASN A 58 3.76 -10.51 0.63
N PRO A 59 2.62 -10.54 -0.09
CA PRO A 59 2.63 -10.45 -1.54
C PRO A 59 3.09 -9.07 -2.02
N ASP A 60 3.76 -9.00 -3.16
CA ASP A 60 4.09 -7.75 -3.85
C ASP A 60 2.94 -7.24 -4.75
N PHE A 61 1.71 -7.55 -4.36
CA PHE A 61 0.47 -7.20 -5.04
C PHE A 61 -0.72 -7.24 -4.07
N CYS A 62 -1.84 -6.69 -4.49
CA CYS A 62 -3.14 -6.87 -3.84
C CYS A 62 -4.12 -7.57 -4.79
N THR A 63 -5.30 -7.94 -4.28
CA THR A 63 -6.31 -8.66 -5.06
C THR A 63 -7.04 -7.83 -6.11
N MET A 64 -6.86 -6.51 -6.14
CA MET A 64 -7.53 -5.68 -7.15
C MET A 64 -6.99 -5.91 -8.56
N CYS A 65 -5.67 -6.04 -8.69
CA CYS A 65 -5.01 -6.25 -9.99
C CYS A 65 -4.33 -7.62 -10.10
N GLY A 66 -4.05 -8.27 -8.97
CA GLY A 66 -3.37 -9.57 -8.95
C GLY A 66 -1.86 -9.48 -9.22
N PRO A 67 -1.17 -10.64 -9.20
CA PRO A 67 0.29 -10.72 -9.25
C PRO A 67 0.89 -10.23 -10.58
N ASP A 68 0.18 -10.42 -11.68
CA ASP A 68 0.70 -10.16 -13.02
C ASP A 68 0.45 -8.71 -13.50
N PHE A 69 -0.57 -8.04 -12.96
CA PHE A 69 -1.03 -6.72 -13.44
C PHE A 69 -0.92 -5.63 -12.37
N CYS A 70 -0.26 -5.87 -11.25
CA CYS A 70 -0.04 -4.84 -10.24
C CYS A 70 0.78 -3.67 -10.80
N SER A 71 0.17 -2.48 -10.88
CA SER A 71 0.79 -1.28 -11.45
C SER A 71 2.06 -0.84 -10.72
N MET A 72 2.09 -0.91 -9.40
CA MET A 72 3.26 -0.52 -8.60
C MET A 72 4.44 -1.48 -8.82
N LYS A 73 4.16 -2.78 -8.90
CA LYS A 73 5.16 -3.81 -9.23
C LYS A 73 5.75 -3.57 -10.63
N LYS A 74 4.89 -3.41 -11.64
CA LYS A 74 5.32 -3.11 -13.01
C LYS A 74 6.10 -1.81 -13.13
N SER A 75 5.75 -0.78 -12.36
CA SER A 75 6.50 0.48 -12.32
C SER A 75 7.91 0.30 -11.75
N LYS A 76 8.09 -0.53 -10.70
CA LYS A 76 9.42 -0.87 -10.18
C LYS A 76 10.25 -1.63 -11.22
N GLU A 77 9.67 -2.66 -11.84
CA GLU A 77 10.33 -3.44 -12.89
C GLU A 77 10.83 -2.52 -14.02
N ALA A 78 9.95 -1.67 -14.55
CA ALA A 78 10.30 -0.71 -15.60
C ALA A 78 11.41 0.27 -15.20
N SER A 79 11.40 0.74 -13.94
CA SER A 79 12.42 1.68 -13.43
C SER A 79 13.78 1.01 -13.22
N SER A 80 13.81 -0.30 -12.90
CA SER A 80 15.04 -1.08 -12.73
C SER A 80 15.70 -1.51 -14.04
N MET A 81 14.96 -1.52 -15.16
CA MET A 81 15.46 -1.93 -16.48
C MET A 81 16.23 -0.81 -17.22
N GLY A 82 16.29 0.40 -16.65
CA GLY A 82 16.96 1.56 -17.23
C GLY A 82 18.41 1.76 -16.77
N ASN A 83 19.03 0.77 -16.13
CA ASN A 83 20.40 0.85 -15.59
C ASN A 83 21.27 -0.30 -16.11
#